data_AF-A0A7Y7TNU3-F1
#
_entry.id   AF-A0A7Y7TNU3-F1
#
_cell.length_a   1.000
_cell.length_b   1.000
_cell.length_c   1.000
_cell.angle_alpha   90.00
_cell.angle_beta   90.00
_cell.angle_gamma   90.00
#
_symmetry.space_group_name_H-M   'P 1'
#
loop_
_entity.id
_entity.type
_entity.pdbx_description
1 polymer ?
#
loop_
_entity_poly.entity_id
_entity_poly.type
_entity_poly.pdbx_seq_one_letter_code
_entity_poly.pdbx_strand_id
1 'polypeptide(L)'
;MKNALIDMHCHAAGIGSGGSGCFISKAMARSWKTRFYFHAFGVNREELKTRGDGLIPERLSQLMHESTQVQAAVVLALDGAVDSRGELDRQRTEIYIPNDFLAKECCKYDNLLYGASVNPMRRDAIERLDAAVDAGAVLVKSLPSVQGFDPADRRLIPFYRKLADLRLPLLTHTGEEESFTRADNALADPARLQLALDNGVTVIAAHCASNGKNNGERNLSRLLPLFARYPNLYADISALTLANHIGHLQKVLRHTELHDRLLYGSDMPLMTTALTSPWLQLFSIGPQKAYNIAAIENPWDRDVALNLALGMPKQILTNAAKVIRLPENFSRSTP
;
A
#
# COMPACT_ATOMS: atom_id res chain seq x y z
N MET A 1 -4.47 -18.18 14.35
CA MET A 1 -3.57 -17.61 13.32
C MET A 1 -4.31 -16.87 12.20
N LYS A 2 -5.41 -17.39 11.61
CA LYS A 2 -6.15 -16.76 10.48
C LYS A 2 -6.98 -15.50 10.78
N ASN A 3 -6.90 -14.94 11.99
CA ASN A 3 -7.77 -13.84 12.44
C ASN A 3 -6.98 -12.56 12.80
N ALA A 4 -5.70 -12.49 12.43
CA ALA A 4 -4.90 -11.32 12.74
C ALA A 4 -5.39 -10.09 11.95
N LEU A 5 -5.52 -8.95 12.63
CA LEU A 5 -5.84 -7.68 11.99
C LEU A 5 -4.53 -7.00 11.58
N ILE A 6 -4.30 -6.98 10.26
CA ILE A 6 -3.07 -6.47 9.67
C ILE A 6 -3.44 -5.37 8.70
N ASP A 7 -2.86 -4.19 8.89
CA ASP A 7 -2.87 -3.16 7.87
C ASP A 7 -1.89 -3.55 6.75
N MET A 8 -2.40 -3.94 5.59
CA MET A 8 -1.55 -4.42 4.50
C MET A 8 -0.94 -3.31 3.62
N HIS A 9 -1.25 -2.03 3.90
CA HIS A 9 -0.86 -0.91 3.05
C HIS A 9 -0.37 0.28 3.88
N CYS A 10 0.89 0.22 4.31
CA CYS A 10 1.57 1.30 5.02
C CYS A 10 2.81 1.75 4.23
N HIS A 11 2.94 3.05 3.95
CA HIS A 11 4.11 3.57 3.26
C HIS A 11 5.26 3.87 4.23
N ALA A 12 6.48 3.89 3.68
CA ALA A 12 7.66 4.44 4.31
C ALA A 12 8.11 5.72 3.59
N ALA A 13 9.06 6.44 4.19
CA ALA A 13 9.69 7.59 3.59
C ALA A 13 11.16 7.67 3.98
N GLY A 14 11.94 8.46 3.24
CA GLY A 14 13.34 8.69 3.54
C GLY A 14 13.98 9.70 2.61
N ILE A 15 15.05 10.34 3.06
CA ILE A 15 15.81 11.34 2.29
C ILE A 15 17.23 10.88 1.96
N GLY A 16 17.62 9.68 2.35
CA GLY A 16 18.96 9.11 2.19
C GLY A 16 19.85 9.24 3.42
N SER A 17 19.31 9.72 4.54
CA SER A 17 20.08 9.97 5.76
C SER A 17 20.37 8.67 6.51
N GLY A 18 21.53 8.60 7.16
CA GLY A 18 21.96 7.40 7.89
C GLY A 18 22.37 6.24 6.98
N GLY A 19 22.66 6.49 5.70
CA GLY A 19 23.08 5.45 4.76
C GLY A 19 21.93 4.54 4.30
N SER A 20 20.68 4.99 4.42
CA SER A 20 19.49 4.23 4.02
C SER A 20 19.44 3.90 2.53
N GLY A 21 20.13 4.68 1.69
CA GLY A 21 20.02 4.59 0.23
C GLY A 21 18.71 5.16 -0.34
N CYS A 22 17.79 5.61 0.51
CA CYS A 22 16.59 6.33 0.09
C CYS A 22 16.98 7.60 -0.65
N PHE A 23 16.10 8.09 -1.53
CA PHE A 23 16.22 9.44 -2.05
C PHE A 23 14.88 9.97 -2.52
N ILE A 24 14.81 11.30 -2.58
CA ILE A 24 13.72 12.04 -3.19
C ILE A 24 14.32 12.92 -4.28
N SER A 25 13.71 12.96 -5.47
CA SER A 25 14.16 13.82 -6.56
C SER A 25 14.08 15.30 -6.18
N LYS A 26 14.82 16.15 -6.90
CA LYS A 26 14.78 17.61 -6.68
C LYS A 26 13.37 18.19 -6.88
N ALA A 27 12.62 17.68 -7.86
CA ALA A 27 11.26 18.12 -8.15
C ALA A 27 10.33 17.79 -6.98
N MET A 28 10.35 16.53 -6.54
CA MET A 28 9.51 16.08 -5.43
C MET A 28 9.90 16.77 -4.11
N ALA A 29 11.19 16.93 -3.85
CA ALA A 29 11.71 17.63 -2.68
C ALA A 29 11.25 19.10 -2.56
N ARG A 30 11.03 19.78 -3.70
CA ARG A 30 10.53 21.16 -3.75
C ARG A 30 9.00 21.25 -3.70
N SER A 31 8.30 20.16 -3.97
CA SER A 31 6.85 20.09 -3.89
C SER A 31 6.38 20.22 -2.45
N TRP A 32 5.25 20.92 -2.26
CA TRP A 32 4.58 21.02 -0.97
C TRP A 32 4.18 19.64 -0.41
N LYS A 33 3.96 18.66 -1.30
CA LYS A 33 3.62 17.27 -0.96
C LYS A 33 4.65 16.64 -0.02
N THR A 34 5.95 16.86 -0.25
CA THR A 34 7.00 16.31 0.63
C THR A 34 6.87 16.81 2.07
N ARG A 35 6.58 18.10 2.26
CA ARG A 35 6.37 18.67 3.61
C ARG A 35 5.11 18.09 4.25
N PHE A 36 4.05 17.95 3.47
CA PHE A 36 2.79 17.33 3.91
C PHE A 36 3.01 15.88 4.36
N TYR A 37 3.70 15.04 3.59
CA TYR A 37 3.96 13.65 3.95
C TYR A 37 4.84 13.49 5.17
N PHE A 38 5.92 14.27 5.30
CA PHE A 38 6.75 14.21 6.52
C PHE A 38 5.96 14.63 7.76
N HIS A 39 5.14 15.67 7.65
CA HIS A 39 4.24 16.05 8.74
C HIS A 39 3.24 14.94 9.08
N ALA A 40 2.68 14.25 8.09
CA ALA A 40 1.78 13.11 8.29
C ALA A 40 2.48 11.94 9.00
N PHE A 41 3.77 11.71 8.74
CA PHE A 41 4.61 10.76 9.48
C PHE A 41 5.03 11.27 10.87
N GLY A 42 4.69 12.50 11.25
CA GLY A 42 5.10 13.11 12.52
C GLY A 42 6.59 13.44 12.60
N VAL A 43 7.23 13.68 11.45
CA VAL A 43 8.66 14.02 11.37
C VAL A 43 8.90 15.28 10.53
N ASN A 44 10.09 15.84 10.64
CA ASN A 44 10.57 16.85 9.70
C ASN A 44 11.94 16.48 9.10
N ARG A 45 12.37 17.25 8.09
CA ARG A 45 13.62 17.00 7.37
C ARG A 45 14.87 17.06 8.25
N GLU A 46 14.91 17.96 9.25
CA GLU A 46 16.08 18.09 10.12
C GLU A 46 16.18 16.92 11.09
N GLU A 47 15.06 16.40 11.58
CA GLU A 47 15.03 15.16 12.36
C GLU A 47 15.55 13.97 11.53
N LEU A 48 15.10 13.83 10.28
CA LEU A 48 15.59 12.76 9.40
C LEU A 48 17.09 12.91 9.09
N LYS A 49 17.61 14.14 8.93
CA LYS A 49 19.05 14.38 8.75
C LYS A 49 19.87 13.98 9.97
N THR A 50 19.38 14.27 11.17
CA THR A 50 20.12 14.04 12.42
C THR A 50 20.00 12.59 12.89
N ARG A 51 18.81 11.98 12.82
CA ARG A 51 18.53 10.62 13.31
C ARG A 51 18.60 9.54 12.24
N GLY A 52 18.60 9.91 10.97
CA GLY A 52 18.53 8.99 9.84
C GLY A 52 17.10 8.59 9.47
N ASP A 53 16.96 7.93 8.31
CA ASP A 53 15.63 7.54 7.80
C ASP A 53 14.97 6.40 8.59
N GLY A 54 15.75 5.64 9.39
CA GLY A 54 15.22 4.63 10.32
C GLY A 54 14.25 5.18 11.37
N LEU A 55 14.21 6.51 11.54
CA LEU A 55 13.21 7.19 12.35
C LEU A 55 11.77 6.92 11.88
N ILE A 56 11.53 6.78 10.57
CA ILE A 56 10.19 6.51 10.04
C ILE A 56 9.63 5.18 10.55
N PRO A 57 10.29 4.02 10.32
CA PRO A 57 9.81 2.74 10.85
C PRO A 57 9.79 2.73 12.39
N GLU A 58 10.71 3.40 13.07
CA GLU A 58 10.64 3.58 14.54
C GLU A 58 9.32 4.24 14.98
N ARG A 59 8.93 5.34 14.35
CA ARG A 59 7.67 6.05 14.66
C ARG A 59 6.44 5.21 14.32
N LEU A 60 6.46 4.51 13.17
CA LEU A 60 5.38 3.61 12.78
C LEU A 60 5.19 2.50 13.81
N SER A 61 6.28 1.87 14.27
CA SER A 61 6.23 0.83 15.30
C SER A 61 5.72 1.37 16.64
N GLN A 62 6.16 2.55 17.08
CA GLN A 62 5.68 3.20 18.31
C GLN A 62 4.16 3.44 18.26
N LEU A 63 3.66 4.05 17.19
CA LEU A 63 2.23 4.28 17.00
C LEU A 63 1.44 2.97 16.88
N MET A 64 1.98 1.96 16.21
CA MET A 64 1.35 0.64 16.11
C MET A 64 1.31 -0.10 17.46
N HIS A 65 2.28 0.15 18.34
CA HIS A 65 2.29 -0.44 19.68
C HIS A 65 1.12 0.04 20.55
N GLU A 66 0.68 1.29 20.34
CA GLU A 66 -0.45 1.90 21.05
C GLU A 66 -1.82 1.45 20.51
N SER A 67 -1.87 0.74 19.38
CA SER A 67 -3.12 0.23 18.82
C SER A 67 -3.66 -0.93 19.64
N THR A 68 -4.96 -0.88 19.93
CA THR A 68 -5.71 -1.93 20.65
C THR A 68 -6.39 -2.92 19.69
N GLN A 69 -6.50 -2.59 18.40
CA GLN A 69 -7.16 -3.43 17.40
C GLN A 69 -6.20 -3.99 16.36
N VAL A 70 -5.27 -3.17 15.86
CA VAL A 70 -4.37 -3.51 14.75
C VAL A 70 -3.06 -4.07 15.29
N GLN A 71 -2.65 -5.22 14.77
CA GLN A 71 -1.55 -5.99 15.35
C GLN A 71 -0.23 -5.77 14.63
N ALA A 72 -0.28 -5.51 13.32
CA ALA A 72 0.88 -5.21 12.51
C ALA A 72 0.50 -4.39 11.28
N ALA A 73 1.50 -3.73 10.70
CA ALA A 73 1.41 -3.12 9.38
C ALA A 73 2.45 -3.69 8.42
N VAL A 74 2.06 -3.88 7.17
CA VAL A 74 2.99 -4.16 6.07
C VAL A 74 3.53 -2.84 5.55
N VAL A 75 4.81 -2.57 5.84
CA VAL A 75 5.51 -1.36 5.41
C VAL A 75 6.13 -1.60 4.05
N LEU A 76 5.78 -0.75 3.09
CA LEU A 76 6.07 -0.94 1.67
C LEU A 76 7.35 -0.21 1.24
N ALA A 77 8.26 -0.97 0.64
CA ALA A 77 9.36 -0.41 -0.13
C ALA A 77 8.83 0.19 -1.44
N LEU A 78 9.67 0.96 -2.13
CA LEU A 78 9.31 1.55 -3.41
C LEU A 78 10.54 1.59 -4.32
N ASP A 79 10.54 0.69 -5.30
CA ASP A 79 11.54 0.68 -6.37
C ASP A 79 11.26 1.82 -7.36
N GLY A 80 12.26 2.15 -8.18
CA GLY A 80 12.20 3.27 -9.11
C GLY A 80 11.84 2.91 -10.54
N ALA A 81 11.89 3.93 -11.38
CA ALA A 81 11.89 3.77 -12.83
C ALA A 81 13.22 3.14 -13.29
N VAL A 82 13.18 2.42 -14.41
CA VAL A 82 14.31 1.63 -14.91
C VAL A 82 14.68 2.02 -16.33
N ASP A 83 15.97 2.16 -16.62
CA ASP A 83 16.51 2.52 -17.94
C ASP A 83 16.45 1.33 -18.94
N SER A 84 16.85 1.56 -20.19
CA SER A 84 16.84 0.51 -21.22
C SER A 84 17.80 -0.66 -20.96
N ARG A 85 18.72 -0.53 -20.00
CA ARG A 85 19.66 -1.59 -19.60
C ARG A 85 19.17 -2.37 -18.38
N GLY A 86 17.98 -2.05 -17.86
CA GLY A 86 17.44 -2.69 -16.67
C GLY A 86 18.02 -2.12 -15.37
N GLU A 87 18.60 -0.91 -15.39
CA GLU A 87 19.19 -0.24 -14.23
C GLU A 87 18.30 0.85 -13.65
N LEU A 88 18.46 1.14 -12.35
CA LEU A 88 17.71 2.20 -11.66
C LEU A 88 17.98 3.58 -12.31
N ASP A 89 16.93 4.18 -12.86
CA ASP A 89 16.96 5.53 -13.40
C ASP A 89 16.61 6.55 -12.31
N ARG A 90 17.66 7.12 -11.70
CA ARG A 90 17.51 8.14 -10.65
C ARG A 90 16.91 9.46 -11.14
N GLN A 91 16.96 9.76 -12.45
CA GLN A 91 16.39 10.99 -13.00
C GLN A 91 14.87 10.87 -13.18
N ARG A 92 14.40 9.67 -13.56
CA ARG A 92 12.96 9.37 -13.66
C ARG A 92 12.32 8.97 -12.33
N THR A 93 13.10 8.50 -11.36
CA THR A 93 12.59 8.12 -10.04
C THR A 93 12.40 9.34 -9.12
N GLU A 94 11.19 9.55 -8.60
CA GLU A 94 10.89 10.65 -7.68
C GLU A 94 11.08 10.32 -6.21
N ILE A 95 10.71 9.12 -5.80
CA ILE A 95 10.92 8.58 -4.46
C ILE A 95 11.46 7.17 -4.65
N TYR A 96 12.48 6.83 -3.86
CA TYR A 96 13.05 5.49 -3.83
C TYR A 96 13.26 5.08 -2.39
N ILE A 97 12.70 3.94 -2.01
CA ILE A 97 12.84 3.32 -0.69
C ILE A 97 13.43 1.92 -0.91
N PRO A 98 14.73 1.70 -0.65
CA PRO A 98 15.38 0.44 -0.96
C PRO A 98 14.84 -0.72 -0.12
N ASN A 99 14.75 -1.89 -0.76
CA ASN A 99 14.37 -3.15 -0.11
C ASN A 99 15.27 -3.49 1.09
N ASP A 100 16.59 -3.48 0.91
CA ASP A 100 17.55 -3.87 1.96
C ASP A 100 17.44 -2.97 3.20
N PHE A 101 17.22 -1.68 2.99
CA PHE A 101 16.98 -0.73 4.08
C PHE A 101 15.68 -1.09 4.81
N LEU A 102 14.58 -1.22 4.08
CA LEU A 102 13.29 -1.41 4.73
C LEU A 102 13.18 -2.79 5.41
N ALA A 103 13.72 -3.83 4.80
CA ALA A 103 13.80 -5.16 5.41
C ALA A 103 14.59 -5.12 6.74
N LYS A 104 15.76 -4.48 6.74
CA LYS A 104 16.59 -4.29 7.94
C LYS A 104 15.91 -3.47 9.03
N GLU A 105 15.14 -2.45 8.66
CA GLU A 105 14.42 -1.65 9.65
C GLU A 105 13.19 -2.37 10.20
N CYS A 106 12.41 -3.06 9.36
CA CYS A 106 11.23 -3.79 9.81
C CYS A 106 11.60 -4.95 10.74
N CYS A 107 12.71 -5.66 10.50
CA CYS A 107 13.11 -6.80 11.34
C CYS A 107 13.48 -6.42 12.79
N LYS A 108 13.57 -5.13 13.11
CA LYS A 108 13.80 -4.64 14.48
C LYS A 108 12.53 -4.65 15.33
N TYR A 109 11.36 -4.77 14.70
CA TYR A 109 10.06 -4.60 15.34
C TYR A 109 9.15 -5.78 15.03
N ASP A 110 8.44 -6.32 16.02
CA ASP A 110 7.54 -7.46 15.87
C ASP A 110 6.18 -7.11 15.23
N ASN A 111 5.88 -5.80 15.16
CA ASN A 111 4.63 -5.24 14.66
C ASN A 111 4.76 -4.60 13.26
N LEU A 112 5.94 -4.69 12.63
CA LEU A 112 6.16 -4.26 11.25
C LEU A 112 6.51 -5.46 10.38
N LEU A 113 5.73 -5.65 9.32
CA LEU A 113 5.98 -6.63 8.28
C LEU A 113 6.59 -5.94 7.07
N TYR A 114 7.51 -6.61 6.39
CA TYR A 114 8.18 -6.05 5.23
C TYR A 114 7.43 -6.37 3.93
N GLY A 115 7.04 -5.33 3.19
CA GLY A 115 6.55 -5.43 1.81
C GLY A 115 7.64 -4.97 0.83
N ALA A 116 8.09 -5.86 -0.04
CA ALA A 116 9.11 -5.55 -1.03
C ALA A 116 8.56 -4.68 -2.18
N SER A 117 9.42 -4.10 -2.98
CA SER A 117 9.05 -3.51 -4.28
C SER A 117 10.12 -3.81 -5.29
N VAL A 118 9.74 -4.35 -6.45
CA VAL A 118 10.67 -4.69 -7.52
C VAL A 118 10.07 -4.23 -8.83
N ASN A 119 10.75 -3.34 -9.54
CA ASN A 119 10.36 -3.01 -10.90
C ASN A 119 10.68 -4.22 -11.80
N PRO A 120 9.69 -4.81 -12.49
CA PRO A 120 9.88 -6.07 -13.21
C PRO A 120 10.72 -5.90 -14.49
N MET A 121 11.01 -4.66 -14.90
CA MET A 121 11.88 -4.35 -16.03
C MET A 121 13.38 -4.35 -15.65
N ARG A 122 13.73 -4.55 -14.38
CA ARG A 122 15.14 -4.65 -13.97
C ARG A 122 15.79 -5.88 -14.55
N ARG A 123 17.08 -5.77 -14.88
CA ARG A 123 17.84 -6.94 -15.36
C ARG A 123 17.97 -8.03 -14.30
N ASP A 124 17.94 -7.63 -13.03
CA ASP A 124 18.08 -8.47 -11.83
C ASP A 124 16.73 -8.67 -11.11
N ALA A 125 15.60 -8.50 -11.82
CA ALA A 125 14.28 -8.51 -11.20
C ALA A 125 13.95 -9.86 -10.52
N ILE A 126 14.37 -10.98 -11.10
CA ILE A 126 14.09 -12.33 -10.58
C ILE A 126 14.92 -12.57 -9.31
N GLU A 127 16.20 -12.24 -9.33
CA GLU A 127 17.11 -12.35 -8.19
C GLU A 127 16.65 -11.46 -7.03
N ARG A 128 16.10 -10.29 -7.33
CA ARG A 128 15.49 -9.40 -6.32
C ARG A 128 14.24 -9.99 -5.67
N LEU A 129 13.44 -10.78 -6.40
CA LEU A 129 12.31 -11.49 -5.80
C LEU A 129 12.77 -12.58 -4.85
N ASP A 130 13.82 -13.33 -5.22
CA ASP A 130 14.42 -14.34 -4.34
C ASP A 130 14.97 -13.69 -3.06
N ALA A 131 15.78 -12.63 -3.21
CA ALA A 131 16.32 -11.89 -2.07
C ALA A 131 15.21 -11.28 -1.18
N ALA A 132 14.12 -10.81 -1.77
CA ALA A 132 12.98 -10.29 -1.01
C ALA A 132 12.32 -11.37 -0.15
N VAL A 133 12.12 -12.58 -0.69
CA VAL A 133 11.55 -13.71 0.07
C VAL A 133 12.51 -14.16 1.18
N ASP A 134 13.81 -14.23 0.90
CA ASP A 134 14.84 -14.58 1.89
C ASP A 134 14.89 -13.55 3.02
N ALA A 135 14.66 -12.27 2.71
CA ALA A 135 14.55 -11.18 3.69
C ALA A 135 13.18 -11.13 4.40
N GLY A 136 12.27 -12.07 4.13
CA GLY A 136 10.99 -12.19 4.82
C GLY A 136 9.86 -11.32 4.27
N ALA A 137 9.93 -10.92 2.99
CA ALA A 137 8.85 -10.16 2.37
C ALA A 137 7.52 -10.93 2.41
N VAL A 138 6.45 -10.23 2.80
CA VAL A 138 5.09 -10.80 2.88
C VAL A 138 4.26 -10.54 1.62
N LEU A 139 4.67 -9.55 0.81
CA LEU A 139 4.10 -9.18 -0.49
C LEU A 139 5.10 -8.34 -1.30
N VAL A 140 4.79 -8.08 -2.57
CA VAL A 140 5.48 -7.11 -3.44
C VAL A 140 4.52 -5.97 -3.82
N LYS A 141 4.95 -4.73 -3.65
CA LYS A 141 4.29 -3.51 -4.12
C LYS A 141 4.83 -3.08 -5.47
N SER A 142 3.91 -2.72 -6.37
CA SER A 142 4.23 -2.00 -7.60
C SER A 142 3.37 -0.73 -7.75
N LEU A 143 3.95 0.27 -8.41
CA LEU A 143 3.31 1.54 -8.77
C LEU A 143 3.60 1.86 -10.25
N PRO A 144 2.96 1.15 -11.21
CA PRO A 144 3.32 1.23 -12.63
C PRO A 144 3.30 2.67 -13.19
N SER A 145 2.34 3.50 -12.76
CA SER A 145 2.20 4.89 -13.20
C SER A 145 3.44 5.76 -12.95
N VAL A 146 4.26 5.43 -11.95
CA VAL A 146 5.50 6.18 -11.64
C VAL A 146 6.77 5.38 -11.92
N GLN A 147 6.68 4.05 -11.82
CA GLN A 147 7.78 3.13 -12.15
C GLN A 147 7.96 2.99 -13.68
N GLY A 148 6.95 3.35 -14.46
CA GLY A 148 7.07 3.54 -15.92
C GLY A 148 7.16 2.24 -16.71
N PHE A 149 6.38 1.22 -16.32
CA PHE A 149 6.28 -0.04 -17.07
C PHE A 149 4.81 -0.42 -17.28
N ASP A 150 4.54 -1.19 -18.33
CA ASP A 150 3.20 -1.68 -18.65
C ASP A 150 2.97 -3.06 -18.01
N PRO A 151 2.03 -3.21 -17.05
CA PRO A 151 1.71 -4.52 -16.46
C PRO A 151 1.21 -5.57 -17.46
N ALA A 152 0.74 -5.15 -18.64
CA ALA A 152 0.28 -6.05 -19.71
C ALA A 152 1.42 -6.45 -20.68
N ASP A 153 2.66 -6.01 -20.45
CA ASP A 153 3.79 -6.36 -21.31
C ASP A 153 4.18 -7.84 -21.14
N ARG A 154 4.13 -8.59 -22.24
CA ARG A 154 4.43 -10.03 -22.27
C ARG A 154 5.86 -10.36 -21.84
N ARG A 155 6.79 -9.41 -21.87
CA ARG A 155 8.16 -9.59 -21.34
C ARG A 155 8.16 -9.84 -19.83
N LEU A 156 7.08 -9.47 -19.12
CA LEU A 156 6.94 -9.65 -17.67
C LEU A 156 6.47 -11.05 -17.27
N ILE A 157 6.12 -11.92 -18.22
CA ILE A 157 5.65 -13.29 -17.93
C ILE A 157 6.61 -14.07 -17.01
N PRO A 158 7.94 -14.07 -17.21
CA PRO A 158 8.86 -14.75 -16.30
C PRO A 158 8.80 -14.21 -14.87
N PHE A 159 8.68 -12.88 -14.72
CA PHE A 159 8.54 -12.23 -13.41
C PHE A 159 7.23 -12.63 -12.70
N TYR A 160 6.12 -12.67 -13.44
CA TYR A 160 4.83 -13.09 -12.88
C TYR A 160 4.83 -14.57 -12.49
N ARG A 161 5.39 -15.45 -13.31
CA ARG A 161 5.54 -16.86 -12.94
C ARG A 161 6.39 -17.03 -11.69
N LYS A 162 7.48 -16.28 -11.58
CA LYS A 162 8.32 -16.29 -10.37
C LYS A 162 7.54 -15.85 -9.13
N LEU A 163 6.74 -14.79 -9.20
CA LEU A 163 5.87 -14.38 -8.08
C LEU A 163 4.87 -15.48 -7.69
N ALA A 164 4.26 -16.13 -8.67
CA ALA A 164 3.32 -17.23 -8.45
C ALA A 164 4.02 -18.44 -7.79
N ASP A 165 5.20 -18.83 -8.27
CA ASP A 165 6.01 -19.92 -7.71
C ASP A 165 6.41 -19.64 -6.26
N LEU A 166 6.81 -18.40 -5.97
CA LEU A 166 7.14 -17.93 -4.61
C LEU A 166 5.90 -17.76 -3.71
N ARG A 167 4.69 -17.82 -4.28
CA ARG A 167 3.42 -17.48 -3.63
C ARG A 167 3.47 -16.10 -2.96
N LEU A 168 4.10 -15.14 -3.63
CA LEU A 168 4.27 -13.79 -3.13
C LEU A 168 3.23 -12.87 -3.79
N PRO A 169 2.23 -12.36 -3.04
CA PRO A 169 1.18 -11.53 -3.64
C PRO A 169 1.71 -10.22 -4.20
N LEU A 170 1.12 -9.77 -5.30
CA LEU A 170 1.40 -8.50 -5.93
C LEU A 170 0.34 -7.47 -5.55
N LEU A 171 0.68 -6.55 -4.65
CA LEU A 171 -0.07 -5.31 -4.42
C LEU A 171 0.32 -4.31 -5.51
N THR A 172 -0.61 -3.91 -6.36
CA THR A 172 -0.31 -2.95 -7.44
C THR A 172 -1.31 -1.82 -7.45
N HIS A 173 -0.81 -0.61 -7.68
CA HIS A 173 -1.66 0.56 -7.82
C HIS A 173 -2.61 0.39 -9.00
N THR A 174 -3.86 0.75 -8.77
CA THR A 174 -4.90 0.80 -9.80
C THR A 174 -5.67 2.08 -9.63
N GLY A 175 -5.91 2.78 -10.74
CA GLY A 175 -6.53 4.09 -10.71
C GLY A 175 -5.54 5.25 -10.81
N GLU A 176 -6.01 6.45 -10.52
CA GLU A 176 -5.22 7.68 -10.64
C GLU A 176 -4.25 7.82 -9.47
N GLU A 177 -3.00 8.17 -9.79
CA GLU A 177 -1.93 8.46 -8.85
C GLU A 177 -1.70 9.98 -8.78
N GLU A 178 -1.90 10.56 -7.60
CA GLU A 178 -1.84 12.02 -7.36
C GLU A 178 -0.80 12.41 -6.30
N SER A 179 -0.04 11.47 -5.75
CA SER A 179 0.95 11.70 -4.69
C SER A 179 2.32 12.11 -5.23
N PHE A 180 2.61 11.83 -6.50
CA PHE A 180 3.87 12.18 -7.18
C PHE A 180 3.73 13.46 -8.00
N THR A 181 4.84 14.04 -8.47
CA THR A 181 4.77 15.22 -9.36
C THR A 181 4.45 14.86 -10.81
N ARG A 182 4.62 13.59 -11.18
CA ARG A 182 4.19 13.00 -12.46
C ARG A 182 3.71 11.57 -12.27
N ALA A 183 2.73 11.18 -13.08
CA ALA A 183 2.25 9.81 -13.19
C ALA A 183 1.65 9.59 -14.59
N ASP A 184 1.85 8.40 -15.15
CA ASP A 184 1.11 7.92 -16.32
C ASP A 184 -0.01 6.97 -15.86
N ASN A 185 -1.18 7.53 -15.60
CA ASN A 185 -2.31 6.79 -15.05
C ASN A 185 -2.91 5.76 -16.02
N ALA A 186 -2.53 5.79 -17.30
CA ALA A 186 -2.91 4.75 -18.25
C ALA A 186 -2.25 3.39 -17.92
N LEU A 187 -1.10 3.41 -17.23
CA LEU A 187 -0.39 2.19 -16.78
C LEU A 187 -1.06 1.54 -15.57
N ALA A 188 -1.91 2.26 -14.84
CA ALA A 188 -2.70 1.76 -13.71
C ALA A 188 -4.16 1.42 -14.09
N ASP A 189 -4.46 1.22 -15.38
CA ASP A 189 -5.74 0.66 -15.82
C ASP A 189 -5.92 -0.76 -15.25
N PRO A 190 -7.01 -1.04 -14.49
CA PRO A 190 -7.31 -2.37 -13.97
C PRO A 190 -7.27 -3.48 -15.02
N ALA A 191 -7.61 -3.19 -16.28
CA ALA A 191 -7.58 -4.18 -17.36
C ALA A 191 -6.17 -4.74 -17.62
N ARG A 192 -5.11 -4.01 -17.26
CA ARG A 192 -3.71 -4.44 -17.43
C ARG A 192 -3.27 -5.49 -16.41
N LEU A 193 -4.05 -5.73 -15.36
CA LEU A 193 -3.78 -6.78 -14.36
C LEU A 193 -3.91 -8.20 -14.90
N GLN A 194 -4.62 -8.37 -16.02
CA GLN A 194 -4.94 -9.68 -16.58
C GLN A 194 -3.70 -10.54 -16.83
N LEU A 195 -2.60 -9.97 -17.32
CA LEU A 195 -1.41 -10.76 -17.61
C LEU A 195 -0.80 -11.40 -16.36
N ALA A 196 -0.74 -10.68 -15.24
CA ALA A 196 -0.28 -11.23 -13.97
C ALA A 196 -1.25 -12.31 -13.45
N LEU A 197 -2.55 -12.04 -13.52
CA LEU A 197 -3.62 -12.95 -13.08
C LEU A 197 -3.63 -14.26 -13.90
N ASP A 198 -3.52 -14.16 -15.23
CA ASP A 198 -3.45 -15.30 -16.17
C ASP A 198 -2.19 -16.16 -15.93
N ASN A 199 -1.13 -15.60 -15.34
CA ASN A 199 0.09 -16.31 -14.96
C ASN A 199 0.09 -16.78 -13.49
N GLY A 200 -1.08 -16.80 -12.83
CA GLY A 200 -1.28 -17.43 -11.53
C GLY A 200 -0.88 -16.56 -10.33
N VAL A 201 -0.53 -15.29 -10.54
CA VAL A 201 -0.17 -14.38 -9.43
C VAL A 201 -1.41 -14.05 -8.61
N THR A 202 -1.30 -14.11 -7.28
CA THR A 202 -2.30 -13.47 -6.40
C THR A 202 -2.12 -11.97 -6.48
N VAL A 203 -3.08 -11.25 -7.07
CA VAL A 203 -3.00 -9.81 -7.28
C VAL A 203 -3.95 -9.08 -6.35
N ILE A 204 -3.48 -7.98 -5.76
CA ILE A 204 -4.25 -7.08 -4.91
C ILE A 204 -4.30 -5.73 -5.61
N ALA A 205 -5.47 -5.34 -6.10
CA ALA A 205 -5.71 -4.03 -6.71
C ALA A 205 -5.85 -2.97 -5.61
N ALA A 206 -4.91 -2.03 -5.55
CA ALA A 206 -4.90 -1.02 -4.49
C ALA A 206 -6.12 -0.09 -4.58
N HIS A 207 -6.67 0.29 -3.42
CA HIS A 207 -7.78 1.24 -3.31
C HIS A 207 -9.04 0.84 -4.13
N CYS A 208 -9.23 -0.46 -4.39
CA CYS A 208 -10.30 -1.01 -5.24
C CYS A 208 -10.45 -0.32 -6.61
N ALA A 209 -9.36 0.27 -7.14
CA ALA A 209 -9.41 1.12 -8.33
C ALA A 209 -10.53 2.19 -8.28
N SER A 210 -10.81 2.73 -7.09
CA SER A 210 -12.03 3.50 -6.85
C SER A 210 -12.04 4.90 -7.48
N ASN A 211 -10.86 5.42 -7.85
CA ASN A 211 -10.69 6.75 -8.42
C ASN A 211 -10.38 6.70 -9.92
N GLY A 212 -10.58 7.85 -10.56
CA GLY A 212 -10.18 8.07 -11.94
C GLY A 212 -10.94 7.31 -13.02
N LYS A 213 -10.47 7.49 -14.26
CA LYS A 213 -11.00 6.81 -15.45
C LYS A 213 -9.88 6.33 -16.37
N ASN A 214 -10.15 5.22 -17.05
CA ASN A 214 -9.36 4.75 -18.18
C ASN A 214 -10.30 4.41 -19.33
N ASN A 215 -9.92 4.78 -20.56
CA ASN A 215 -10.72 4.56 -21.77
C ASN A 215 -12.18 5.08 -21.65
N GLY A 216 -12.38 6.21 -20.96
CA GLY A 216 -13.69 6.83 -20.75
C GLY A 216 -14.55 6.21 -19.64
N GLU A 217 -14.14 5.07 -19.09
CA GLU A 217 -14.86 4.34 -18.04
C GLU A 217 -14.23 4.55 -16.65
N ARG A 218 -15.04 4.49 -15.59
CA ARG A 218 -14.54 4.52 -14.21
C ARG A 218 -13.70 3.27 -13.95
N ASN A 219 -12.55 3.43 -13.28
CA ASN A 219 -11.66 2.31 -13.03
C ASN A 219 -12.32 1.19 -12.19
N LEU A 220 -13.14 1.53 -11.19
CA LEU A 220 -13.93 0.52 -10.47
C LEU A 220 -14.81 -0.32 -11.41
N SER A 221 -15.48 0.32 -12.38
CA SER A 221 -16.31 -0.39 -13.38
C SER A 221 -15.49 -1.32 -14.28
N ARG A 222 -14.21 -1.01 -14.52
CA ARG A 222 -13.27 -1.85 -15.27
C ARG A 222 -12.70 -2.99 -14.42
N LEU A 223 -12.55 -2.78 -13.12
CA LEU A 223 -12.07 -3.78 -12.17
C LEU A 223 -13.13 -4.86 -11.87
N LEU A 224 -14.39 -4.47 -11.69
CA LEU A 224 -15.47 -5.39 -11.26
C LEU A 224 -15.60 -6.67 -12.12
N PRO A 225 -15.59 -6.61 -13.47
CA PRO A 225 -15.67 -7.83 -14.29
C PRO A 225 -14.50 -8.79 -14.08
N LEU A 226 -13.33 -8.30 -13.68
CA LEU A 226 -12.15 -9.14 -13.44
C LEU A 226 -12.35 -10.05 -12.23
N PHE A 227 -13.07 -9.59 -11.20
CA PHE A 227 -13.38 -10.42 -10.03
C PHE A 227 -14.23 -11.65 -10.36
N ALA A 228 -15.06 -11.59 -11.41
CA ALA A 228 -15.84 -12.75 -11.84
C ALA A 228 -14.96 -13.80 -12.54
N ARG A 229 -13.91 -13.35 -13.25
CA ARG A 229 -13.01 -14.19 -14.03
C ARG A 229 -11.85 -14.76 -13.23
N TYR A 230 -11.33 -14.00 -12.27
CA TYR A 230 -10.08 -14.31 -11.58
C TYR A 230 -10.30 -14.53 -10.08
N PRO A 231 -10.25 -15.79 -9.59
CA PRO A 231 -10.41 -16.08 -8.17
C PRO A 231 -9.22 -15.60 -7.32
N ASN A 232 -8.04 -15.45 -7.95
CA ASN A 232 -6.80 -14.93 -7.38
C ASN A 232 -6.69 -13.39 -7.41
N LEU A 233 -7.78 -12.68 -7.72
CA LEU A 233 -7.85 -11.22 -7.62
C LEU A 233 -8.49 -10.79 -6.30
N TYR A 234 -7.81 -9.89 -5.62
CA TYR A 234 -8.21 -9.20 -4.39
C TYR A 234 -8.14 -7.70 -4.61
N ALA A 235 -8.70 -6.92 -3.68
CA ALA A 235 -8.46 -5.49 -3.60
C ALA A 235 -8.39 -5.02 -2.15
N ASP A 236 -7.63 -3.96 -1.88
CA ASP A 236 -7.66 -3.31 -0.58
C ASP A 236 -8.59 -2.09 -0.56
N ILE A 237 -9.08 -1.74 0.62
CA ILE A 237 -9.98 -0.59 0.84
C ILE A 237 -9.26 0.66 1.32
N SER A 238 -7.93 0.70 1.19
CA SER A 238 -7.14 1.81 1.67
C SER A 238 -7.48 3.10 0.92
N ALA A 239 -7.30 4.26 1.57
CA ALA A 239 -7.63 5.58 1.04
C ALA A 239 -9.12 5.85 0.71
N LEU A 240 -10.04 4.89 0.89
CA LEU A 240 -11.46 5.04 0.50
C LEU A 240 -12.28 5.96 1.41
N THR A 241 -11.71 6.36 2.55
CA THR A 241 -12.31 7.28 3.53
C THR A 241 -11.79 8.71 3.41
N LEU A 242 -10.83 8.98 2.51
CA LEU A 242 -10.26 10.30 2.29
C LEU A 242 -11.31 11.32 1.83
N ALA A 243 -11.05 12.60 2.11
CA ALA A 243 -11.91 13.72 1.78
C ALA A 243 -12.29 13.80 0.29
N ASN A 244 -11.36 13.47 -0.61
CA ASN A 244 -11.61 13.42 -2.06
C ASN A 244 -12.33 12.15 -2.52
N HIS A 245 -12.51 11.15 -1.63
CA HIS A 245 -13.10 9.83 -1.92
C HIS A 245 -14.41 9.58 -1.14
N ILE A 246 -15.09 10.61 -0.62
CA ILE A 246 -16.34 10.45 0.13
C ILE A 246 -17.35 9.58 -0.64
N GLY A 247 -17.88 8.57 0.05
CA GLY A 247 -18.83 7.60 -0.52
C GLY A 247 -18.18 6.45 -1.31
N HIS A 248 -16.86 6.44 -1.52
CA HIS A 248 -16.18 5.39 -2.29
C HIS A 248 -16.21 4.04 -1.57
N LEU A 249 -15.93 4.03 -0.27
CA LEU A 249 -16.05 2.82 0.54
C LEU A 249 -17.45 2.21 0.41
N GLN A 250 -18.51 2.99 0.62
CA GLN A 250 -19.88 2.49 0.50
C GLN A 250 -20.22 2.03 -0.92
N LYS A 251 -19.64 2.66 -1.98
CA LYS A 251 -19.79 2.18 -3.36
C LYS A 251 -19.23 0.77 -3.53
N VAL A 252 -18.02 0.53 -3.01
CA VAL A 252 -17.38 -0.79 -3.04
C VAL A 252 -18.17 -1.79 -2.18
N LEU A 253 -18.58 -1.41 -0.98
CA LEU A 253 -19.27 -2.31 -0.05
C LEU A 253 -20.66 -2.78 -0.52
N ARG A 254 -21.28 -2.13 -1.51
CA ARG A 254 -22.50 -2.65 -2.15
C ARG A 254 -22.27 -3.95 -2.92
N HIS A 255 -21.03 -4.25 -3.28
CA HIS A 255 -20.63 -5.50 -3.93
C HIS A 255 -20.34 -6.57 -2.87
N THR A 256 -21.41 -7.07 -2.24
CA THR A 256 -21.33 -8.05 -1.13
C THR A 256 -20.61 -9.34 -1.52
N GLU A 257 -20.68 -9.73 -2.79
CA GLU A 257 -19.99 -10.87 -3.38
C GLU A 257 -18.46 -10.75 -3.36
N LEU A 258 -17.94 -9.53 -3.12
CA LEU A 258 -16.51 -9.25 -3.06
C LEU A 258 -15.96 -9.21 -1.64
N HIS A 259 -16.79 -9.21 -0.59
CA HIS A 259 -16.34 -8.96 0.78
C HIS A 259 -15.29 -9.95 1.30
N ASP A 260 -15.24 -11.18 0.79
CA ASP A 260 -14.18 -12.16 1.12
C ASP A 260 -12.84 -11.88 0.41
N ARG A 261 -12.86 -11.01 -0.59
CA ARG A 261 -11.71 -10.62 -1.41
C ARG A 261 -11.32 -9.14 -1.25
N LEU A 262 -11.97 -8.45 -0.31
CA LEU A 262 -11.57 -7.12 0.15
C LEU A 262 -10.66 -7.24 1.37
N LEU A 263 -9.58 -6.47 1.36
CA LEU A 263 -8.53 -6.46 2.38
C LEU A 263 -8.48 -5.11 3.09
N TYR A 264 -8.30 -5.13 4.41
CA TYR A 264 -8.02 -3.90 5.15
C TYR A 264 -6.61 -3.39 4.86
N GLY A 265 -6.53 -2.11 4.52
CA GLY A 265 -5.30 -1.33 4.42
C GLY A 265 -5.62 0.13 4.71
N SER A 266 -4.69 0.88 5.28
CA SER A 266 -4.94 2.25 5.75
C SER A 266 -4.45 3.35 4.80
N ASP A 267 -3.45 3.05 3.97
CA ASP A 267 -2.67 4.06 3.23
C ASP A 267 -1.91 5.02 4.16
N MET A 268 -1.41 4.52 5.30
CA MET A 268 -0.53 5.26 6.23
C MET A 268 0.60 5.94 5.44
N PRO A 269 0.84 7.25 5.61
CA PRO A 269 0.44 8.07 6.74
C PRO A 269 -0.84 8.91 6.55
N LEU A 270 -1.61 8.74 5.48
CA LEU A 270 -2.71 9.68 5.19
C LEU A 270 -3.82 9.69 6.27
N MET A 271 -4.01 8.58 6.98
CA MET A 271 -4.98 8.48 8.09
C MET A 271 -4.63 9.31 9.35
N THR A 272 -3.39 9.81 9.47
CA THR A 272 -3.03 10.73 10.56
C THR A 272 -3.44 12.17 10.26
N THR A 273 -3.87 12.44 9.03
CA THR A 273 -4.19 13.79 8.55
C THR A 273 -5.68 14.09 8.68
N ALA A 274 -6.04 15.37 8.60
CA ALA A 274 -7.44 15.79 8.57
C ALA A 274 -8.23 15.27 7.35
N LEU A 275 -7.56 14.68 6.34
CA LEU A 275 -8.21 14.11 5.16
C LEU A 275 -9.08 12.89 5.48
N THR A 276 -8.84 12.20 6.59
CA THR A 276 -9.65 11.05 7.05
C THR A 276 -10.53 11.39 8.25
N SER A 277 -10.73 12.69 8.51
CA SER A 277 -11.51 13.15 9.67
C SER A 277 -12.93 12.55 9.66
N PRO A 278 -13.38 11.92 10.76
CA PRO A 278 -14.74 11.38 10.86
C PRO A 278 -15.83 12.43 10.62
N TRP A 279 -15.52 13.70 10.86
CA TRP A 279 -16.42 14.83 10.61
C TRP A 279 -16.76 15.01 9.12
N LEU A 280 -15.89 14.57 8.21
CA LEU A 280 -16.17 14.56 6.77
C LEU A 280 -17.28 13.57 6.41
N GLN A 281 -17.53 12.60 7.29
CA GLN A 281 -18.52 11.53 7.11
C GLN A 281 -19.80 11.77 7.91
N LEU A 282 -20.02 12.99 8.42
CA LEU A 282 -21.14 13.33 9.32
C LEU A 282 -22.50 12.86 8.80
N PHE A 283 -22.77 13.02 7.50
CA PHE A 283 -24.03 12.58 6.89
C PHE A 283 -24.19 11.06 6.80
N SER A 284 -23.07 10.32 6.80
CA SER A 284 -23.05 8.86 6.71
C SER A 284 -23.17 8.21 8.09
N ILE A 285 -22.52 8.77 9.12
CA ILE A 285 -22.39 8.11 10.44
C ILE A 285 -23.12 8.84 11.57
N GLY A 286 -23.51 10.09 11.38
CA GLY A 286 -24.15 10.94 12.39
C GLY A 286 -23.16 11.57 13.40
N PRO A 287 -23.57 12.66 14.08
CA PRO A 287 -22.70 13.48 14.94
C PRO A 287 -22.11 12.72 16.13
N GLN A 288 -22.91 11.89 16.80
CA GLN A 288 -22.44 11.15 17.98
C GLN A 288 -21.32 10.16 17.63
N LYS A 289 -21.47 9.41 16.52
CA LYS A 289 -20.42 8.49 16.08
C LYS A 289 -19.19 9.25 15.61
N ALA A 290 -19.37 10.33 14.86
CA ALA A 290 -18.26 11.17 14.41
C ALA A 290 -17.43 11.69 15.60
N TYR A 291 -18.10 12.18 16.65
CA TYR A 291 -17.45 12.61 17.89
C TYR A 291 -16.70 11.48 18.58
N ASN A 292 -17.36 10.33 18.81
CA ASN A 292 -16.76 9.19 19.50
C ASN A 292 -15.52 8.66 18.75
N ILE A 293 -15.57 8.61 17.42
CA ILE A 293 -14.45 8.16 16.59
C ILE A 293 -13.34 9.21 16.55
N ALA A 294 -13.67 10.49 16.48
CA ALA A 294 -12.67 11.57 16.54
C ALA A 294 -11.92 11.61 17.87
N ALA A 295 -12.51 11.12 18.96
CA ALA A 295 -11.87 10.99 20.27
C ALA A 295 -10.88 9.81 20.38
N ILE A 296 -10.82 8.92 19.37
CA ILE A 296 -9.84 7.82 19.34
C ILE A 296 -8.47 8.40 18.97
N GLU A 297 -7.51 8.26 19.87
CA GLU A 297 -6.16 8.81 19.73
C GLU A 297 -5.34 8.06 18.68
N ASN A 298 -5.33 6.73 18.76
CA ASN A 298 -4.55 5.90 17.85
C ASN A 298 -5.14 5.97 16.42
N PRO A 299 -4.35 6.33 15.39
CA PRO A 299 -4.86 6.55 14.03
C PRO A 299 -5.40 5.28 13.38
N TRP A 300 -4.79 4.11 13.63
CA TRP A 300 -5.29 2.83 13.11
C TRP A 300 -6.61 2.44 13.76
N ASP A 301 -6.72 2.54 15.09
CA ASP A 301 -7.96 2.22 15.79
C ASP A 301 -9.11 3.15 15.35
N ARG A 302 -8.79 4.44 15.13
CA ARG A 302 -9.72 5.43 14.60
C ARG A 302 -10.18 5.09 13.19
N ASP A 303 -9.25 4.73 12.30
CA ASP A 303 -9.57 4.34 10.93
C ASP A 303 -10.42 3.06 10.89
N VAL A 304 -10.10 2.03 11.69
CA VAL A 304 -10.93 0.83 11.84
C VAL A 304 -12.34 1.20 12.30
N ALA A 305 -12.47 2.03 13.35
CA ALA A 305 -13.76 2.47 13.85
C ALA A 305 -14.57 3.26 12.80
N LEU A 306 -13.91 4.11 12.01
CA LEU A 306 -14.51 4.84 10.91
C LEU A 306 -15.02 3.90 9.82
N ASN A 307 -14.19 2.98 9.34
CA ASN A 307 -14.58 2.01 8.32
C ASN A 307 -15.78 1.16 8.78
N LEU A 308 -15.76 0.66 10.03
CA LEU A 308 -16.88 -0.09 10.61
C LEU A 308 -18.16 0.76 10.71
N ALA A 309 -18.05 2.02 11.14
CA ALA A 309 -19.18 2.94 11.24
C ALA A 309 -19.81 3.25 9.87
N LEU A 310 -19.01 3.20 8.81
CA LEU A 310 -19.43 3.36 7.41
C LEU A 310 -20.02 2.07 6.81
N GLY A 311 -20.13 1.00 7.59
CA GLY A 311 -20.78 -0.25 7.20
C GLY A 311 -19.84 -1.33 6.68
N MET A 312 -18.51 -1.17 6.83
CA MET A 312 -17.56 -2.22 6.49
C MET A 312 -17.80 -3.46 7.37
N PRO A 313 -17.99 -4.66 6.77
CA PRO A 313 -18.07 -5.90 7.52
C PRO A 313 -16.74 -6.23 8.23
N LYS A 314 -16.82 -6.70 9.48
CA LYS A 314 -15.65 -7.05 10.29
C LYS A 314 -14.74 -8.09 9.64
N GLN A 315 -15.25 -8.95 8.76
CA GLN A 315 -14.43 -9.97 8.10
C GLN A 315 -13.27 -9.38 7.27
N ILE A 316 -13.49 -8.21 6.65
CA ILE A 316 -12.49 -7.52 5.80
C ILE A 316 -11.21 -7.22 6.58
N LEU A 317 -11.33 -6.93 7.88
CA LEU A 317 -10.22 -6.66 8.80
C LEU A 317 -9.21 -7.81 8.89
N THR A 318 -9.66 -9.05 8.70
CA THR A 318 -8.84 -10.25 8.89
C THR A 318 -8.46 -10.95 7.58
N ASN A 319 -8.98 -10.48 6.45
CA ASN A 319 -8.74 -11.13 5.16
C ASN A 319 -7.28 -11.02 4.72
N ALA A 320 -6.59 -9.93 5.07
CA ALA A 320 -5.18 -9.72 4.71
C ALA A 320 -4.29 -10.90 5.18
N ALA A 321 -4.50 -11.37 6.42
CA ALA A 321 -3.74 -12.49 7.00
C ALA A 321 -3.93 -13.84 6.26
N LYS A 322 -4.95 -13.96 5.41
CA LYS A 322 -5.20 -15.15 4.59
C LYS A 322 -4.53 -15.07 3.21
N VAL A 323 -4.11 -13.87 2.79
CA VAL A 323 -3.62 -13.58 1.45
C VAL A 323 -2.11 -13.34 1.44
N ILE A 324 -1.59 -12.58 2.40
CA ILE A 324 -0.16 -12.25 2.48
C ILE A 324 0.66 -13.42 3.03
N ARG A 325 1.94 -13.48 2.63
CA ARG A 325 2.87 -14.54 3.03
C ARG A 325 3.40 -14.29 4.45
N LEU A 326 2.59 -14.60 5.46
CA LEU A 326 2.98 -14.43 6.86
C LEU A 326 4.09 -15.43 7.29
N PRO A 327 5.02 -15.01 8.17
CA PRO A 327 5.93 -15.94 8.84
C PRO A 327 5.16 -17.02 9.61
N GLU A 328 5.67 -18.26 9.64
CA GLU A 328 5.02 -19.40 10.30
C GLU A 328 4.73 -19.15 11.80
N ASN A 329 5.58 -18.36 12.45
CA ASN A 329 5.48 -18.01 13.87
C ASN A 329 4.84 -16.65 14.13
N PHE A 330 4.10 -16.07 13.18
CA PHE A 330 3.42 -14.79 13.39
C PHE A 330 2.26 -14.97 14.40
N SER A 331 2.55 -14.73 15.68
CA SER A 331 1.57 -14.67 16.75
C SER A 331 1.71 -13.37 17.54
N ARG A 332 0.83 -12.42 17.27
CA ARG A 332 0.47 -11.39 18.23
C ARG A 332 -0.96 -11.72 18.68
N SER A 333 -1.20 -11.86 19.97
CA SER A 333 -2.56 -11.76 20.52
C SER A 333 -2.89 -10.28 20.62
N THR A 334 -4.12 -9.89 20.29
CA THR A 334 -4.64 -8.58 20.72
C THR A 334 -4.58 -8.55 22.26
N PRO A 335 -4.11 -7.45 22.88
CA PRO A 335 -4.19 -7.30 24.33
C PRO A 335 -5.63 -7.38 24.84
#